data_AF-A0A533IB87-F1
#
_entry.id   AF-A0A533IB87-F1
#
_cell.length_a   1.000
_cell.length_b   1.000
_cell.length_c   1.000
_cell.angle_alpha   90.00
_cell.angle_beta   90.00
_cell.angle_gamma   90.00
#
_symmetry.space_group_name_H-M   'P 1'
#
loop_
_entity.id
_entity.type
_entity.pdbx_description
1 polymer ?
#
loop_
_entity_poly.entity_id
_entity_poly.type
_entity_poly.pdbx_seq_one_letter_code
_entity_poly.pdbx_strand_id
1 'polypeptide(L)'
;MFGEYGVYLDGVIFGRVRDGQLFIQPTDGARGALRNPAGAIPCRNARPHLRIACEDLDMPGHVLENLSLTVANLTKKRLAGAE
;
A
#
# COMPACT_ATOMS: atom_id res chain seq x y z
N MET A 1 11.63 13.87 -6.21
CA MET A 1 10.68 13.80 -5.10
C MET A 1 9.47 14.66 -5.46
N PHE A 2 8.47 14.06 -6.11
CA PHE A 2 7.31 14.73 -6.70
C PHE A 2 6.09 14.54 -5.79
N GLY A 3 5.96 15.30 -4.69
CA GLY A 3 4.70 15.42 -3.91
C GLY A 3 4.00 14.12 -3.41
N GLU A 4 4.62 12.95 -3.55
CA GLU A 4 4.10 11.65 -3.12
C GLU A 4 4.77 11.27 -1.79
N TYR A 5 3.98 10.73 -0.86
CA TYR A 5 4.48 10.23 0.42
C TYR A 5 4.60 8.70 0.38
N GLY A 6 5.80 8.16 0.56
CA GLY A 6 6.00 6.70 0.68
C GLY A 6 5.55 6.19 2.06
N VAL A 7 4.91 5.04 2.10
CA VAL A 7 4.45 4.38 3.34
C VAL A 7 5.27 3.11 3.57
N TYR A 8 5.82 3.01 4.78
CA TYR A 8 6.78 1.98 5.16
C TYR A 8 6.33 1.23 6.41
N LEU A 9 6.61 -0.06 6.46
CA LEU A 9 6.53 -0.90 7.66
C LEU A 9 7.84 -1.68 7.77
N ASP A 10 8.54 -1.60 8.89
CA ASP A 10 9.84 -2.25 9.10
C ASP A 10 10.86 -2.00 7.97
N GLY A 11 10.91 -0.77 7.46
CA GLY A 11 11.80 -0.38 6.35
C GLY A 11 11.40 -0.96 4.98
N VAL A 12 10.26 -1.63 4.87
CA VAL A 12 9.69 -2.11 3.59
C VAL A 12 8.67 -1.11 3.09
N ILE A 13 8.90 -0.54 1.89
CA ILE A 13 7.89 0.27 1.21
C ILE A 13 6.78 -0.63 0.67
N PHE A 14 5.56 -0.44 1.14
CA PHE A 14 4.40 -1.21 0.70
C PHE A 14 3.32 -0.35 0.05
N GLY A 15 3.39 0.97 0.21
CA GLY A 15 2.40 1.88 -0.35
C GLY A 15 2.89 3.31 -0.49
N ARG A 16 2.00 4.17 -0.98
CA ARG A 16 2.23 5.59 -1.18
C ARG A 16 0.93 6.38 -1.16
N VAL A 17 0.99 7.63 -0.74
CA VAL A 17 -0.11 8.60 -0.80
C VAL A 17 0.14 9.56 -1.96
N ARG A 18 -0.86 9.71 -2.83
CA ARG A 18 -0.87 10.66 -3.95
C ARG A 18 -2.26 11.26 -4.10
N ASP A 19 -2.36 12.56 -4.30
CA ASP A 19 -3.64 13.27 -4.49
C ASP A 19 -4.67 12.95 -3.38
N GLY A 20 -4.20 12.82 -2.12
CA GLY A 20 -5.04 12.46 -0.97
C GLY A 20 -5.52 11.01 -0.93
N GLN A 21 -4.99 10.13 -1.79
CA GLN A 21 -5.38 8.73 -1.90
C GLN A 21 -4.23 7.80 -1.54
N LEU A 22 -4.51 6.77 -0.75
CA LEU A 22 -3.56 5.73 -0.41
C LEU A 22 -3.58 4.61 -1.45
N PHE A 23 -2.40 4.27 -1.95
CA PHE A 23 -2.16 3.17 -2.87
C PHE A 23 -1.20 2.17 -2.25
N ILE A 24 -1.52 0.88 -2.29
CA ILE A 24 -0.65 -0.20 -1.81
C ILE A 24 -0.32 -1.20 -2.92
N GLN A 25 0.76 -1.96 -2.74
CA GLN A 25 1.13 -3.01 -3.68
C GLN A 25 0.04 -4.10 -3.75
N PRO A 26 -0.28 -4.63 -4.95
CA PRO A 26 -1.35 -5.59 -5.14
C PRO A 26 -0.92 -7.00 -4.75
N THR A 27 -0.84 -7.28 -3.45
CA THR A 27 -0.57 -8.63 -2.92
C THR A 27 -1.88 -9.41 -2.71
N ASP A 28 -1.80 -10.74 -2.62
CA ASP A 28 -2.99 -11.57 -2.34
C ASP A 28 -3.63 -11.24 -0.97
N GLY A 29 -2.80 -10.97 0.04
CA GLY A 29 -3.28 -10.51 1.34
C GLY A 29 -4.07 -9.19 1.26
N ALA A 30 -3.55 -8.21 0.50
CA ALA A 30 -4.24 -6.95 0.26
C ALA A 30 -5.56 -7.12 -0.49
N ARG A 31 -5.60 -8.03 -1.48
CA ARG A 31 -6.82 -8.30 -2.26
C ARG A 31 -7.90 -8.98 -1.43
N GLY A 32 -7.51 -9.85 -0.50
CA GLY A 32 -8.45 -10.60 0.34
C GLY A 32 -9.06 -9.79 1.48
N ALA A 33 -8.34 -8.78 1.98
CA ALA A 33 -8.78 -8.02 3.15
C ALA A 33 -9.41 -6.64 2.80
N LEU A 34 -9.32 -6.19 1.54
CA LEU A 34 -10.06 -5.01 1.07
C LEU A 34 -11.51 -5.37 0.70
N ARG A 35 -12.46 -4.53 1.11
CA ARG A 35 -13.87 -4.72 0.77
C ARG A 35 -14.14 -4.55 -0.73
N ASN A 36 -13.42 -3.63 -1.37
CA ASN A 36 -13.50 -3.39 -2.81
C ASN A 36 -12.09 -3.11 -3.37
N PRO A 37 -11.32 -4.15 -3.75
CA PRO A 37 -9.96 -3.99 -4.26
C PRO A 37 -9.99 -3.39 -5.67
N ALA A 38 -10.09 -2.07 -5.75
CA ALA A 38 -10.03 -1.32 -7.00
C ALA A 38 -8.58 -1.17 -7.45
N GLY A 39 -8.23 -1.81 -8.57
CA GLY A 39 -6.97 -1.59 -9.26
C GLY A 39 -6.90 -0.17 -9.81
N ALA A 40 -5.86 0.58 -9.43
CA ALA A 40 -5.63 1.93 -9.91
C ALA A 40 -4.16 2.10 -10.32
N ILE A 41 -3.92 2.96 -11.30
CA ILE A 41 -2.57 3.31 -11.72
C ILE A 41 -2.21 4.62 -11.01
N PRO A 42 -1.25 4.62 -10.06
CA PRO A 42 -1.00 5.81 -9.26
C PRO A 42 -0.46 6.97 -10.08
N CYS A 43 0.34 6.70 -11.12
CA CYS A 43 0.93 7.70 -12.02
C CYS A 43 1.03 7.15 -13.45
N ARG A 44 1.10 8.02 -14.46
CA ARG A 44 1.39 7.61 -15.84
C ARG A 44 2.67 6.74 -15.85
N ASN A 45 2.53 5.48 -16.29
CA ASN A 45 3.58 4.43 -16.34
C ASN A 45 3.90 3.69 -15.03
N ALA A 46 3.13 3.90 -13.96
CA ALA A 46 3.28 3.09 -12.75
C ALA A 46 2.69 1.67 -12.94
N ARG A 47 3.22 0.70 -12.19
CA ARG A 47 2.57 -0.61 -12.05
C ARG A 47 1.19 -0.44 -11.40
N PRO A 48 0.21 -1.31 -11.67
CA PRO A 48 -1.07 -1.29 -10.97
C PRO A 48 -0.87 -1.41 -9.46
N HIS A 49 -1.55 -0.57 -8.71
CA HIS A 49 -1.63 -0.64 -7.24
C HIS A 49 -3.09 -0.83 -6.85
N LEU A 50 -3.34 -1.19 -5.59
CA LEU A 50 -4.69 -1.18 -5.03
C LEU A 50 -4.91 0.18 -4.38
N ARG A 51 -5.96 0.87 -4.79
CA ARG A 51 -6.40 2.08 -4.10
C ARG A 51 -7.25 1.69 -2.90
N ILE A 52 -6.94 2.23 -1.73
CA ILE A 52 -7.74 2.05 -0.53
C ILE A 52 -8.90 3.07 -0.55
N ALA A 53 -10.13 2.60 -0.35
CA ALA A 53 -11.29 3.48 -0.24
C ALA A 53 -11.30 4.20 1.11
N CYS A 54 -11.99 5.34 1.20
CA CYS A 54 -12.09 6.08 2.46
C CYS A 54 -12.80 5.22 3.53
N GLU A 55 -13.86 4.52 3.13
CA GLU A 55 -14.62 3.62 4.01
C GLU A 55 -13.77 2.50 4.63
N ASP A 56 -12.75 1.99 3.91
CA ASP A 56 -11.81 1.01 4.47
C ASP A 56 -10.86 1.66 5.50
N LEU A 57 -10.59 2.96 5.39
CA LEU A 57 -9.71 3.71 6.31
C LEU A 57 -10.37 4.08 7.63
N ASP A 58 -11.70 4.23 7.66
CA ASP A 58 -12.48 4.52 8.88
C ASP A 58 -12.48 3.35 9.89
N MET A 59 -11.99 2.16 9.50
CA MET A 59 -11.91 0.97 10.33
C MET A 59 -10.44 0.61 10.67
N PRO A 60 -9.84 1.17 11.73
CA PRO A 60 -8.41 1.06 11.98
C PRO A 60 -7.92 -0.39 12.16
N GLY A 61 -8.74 -1.29 12.71
CA GLY A 61 -8.41 -2.71 12.81
C GLY A 61 -8.29 -3.41 11.45
N HIS A 62 -9.21 -3.09 10.52
CA HIS A 62 -9.16 -3.63 9.16
C HIS A 62 -7.98 -3.07 8.38
N VAL A 63 -7.65 -1.79 8.54
CA VAL A 63 -6.47 -1.18 7.93
C VAL A 63 -5.22 -1.89 8.42
N LEU A 64 -5.05 -2.05 9.73
CA LEU A 64 -3.85 -2.66 10.29
C LEU A 64 -3.63 -4.09 9.76
N GLU A 65 -4.68 -4.91 9.77
CA GLU A 65 -4.61 -6.28 9.25
C GLU A 65 -4.25 -6.32 7.76
N ASN A 66 -4.89 -5.48 6.94
CA ASN A 66 -4.58 -5.33 5.52
C ASN A 66 -3.10 -5.00 5.29
N LEU A 67 -2.58 -4.00 6.00
CA LEU A 67 -1.22 -3.53 5.82
C LEU A 67 -0.19 -4.59 6.27
N SER A 68 -0.43 -5.25 7.40
CA SER A 68 0.41 -6.33 7.89
C SER A 68 0.45 -7.51 6.92
N LEU A 69 -0.70 -7.96 6.41
CA LEU A 69 -0.78 -9.03 5.41
C LEU A 69 -0.12 -8.62 4.10
N THR A 70 -0.24 -7.35 3.71
CA THR A 70 0.43 -6.82 2.52
C THR A 70 1.93 -6.99 2.65
N VAL A 71 2.51 -6.51 3.75
CA VAL A 71 3.95 -6.53 4.00
C VAL A 71 4.48 -7.96 4.15
N ALA A 72 3.72 -8.85 4.80
CA ALA A 72 4.07 -10.26 4.93
C ALA A 72 4.19 -10.98 3.57
N ASN A 73 3.36 -10.57 2.59
CA ASN A 73 3.36 -11.12 1.24
C ASN A 73 4.36 -10.44 0.28
N LEU A 74 5.02 -9.36 0.70
CA LEU A 74 6.08 -8.74 -0.10
C LEU A 74 7.37 -9.53 0.02
N THR A 75 7.99 -9.83 -1.12
CA THR A 75 9.37 -10.29 -1.13
C THR A 75 10.24 -9.17 -0.57
N LYS A 76 10.81 -9.35 0.63
CA LYS A 76 11.60 -8.31 1.31
C LYS A 76 12.78 -7.88 0.45
N LYS A 77 12.63 -6.81 -0.31
CA LYS A 77 13.78 -6.05 -0.82
C LYS A 77 14.14 -5.04 0.27
N ARG A 78 15.00 -5.48 1.19
CA ARG A 78 15.50 -4.64 2.28
C ARG A 78 16.15 -3.41 1.66
N LEU A 79 15.76 -2.20 2.07
CA LEU A 79 16.47 -0.99 1.67
C LEU A 79 17.90 -1.13 2.20
N ALA A 80 18.85 -1.27 1.30
CA ALA A 80 20.26 -1.13 1.65
C ALA A 80 20.48 0.35 1.99
N GLY A 81 20.77 0.65 3.26
CA GLY A 81 21.06 2.00 3.73
C GLY A 81 19.96 2.61 4.59
N ALA A 82 19.89 2.15 5.83
CA ALA A 82 19.48 2.95 6.97
C ALA A 82 20.34 2.45 8.14
N GLU A 83 21.60 2.89 8.13
CA GLU A 83 22.46 2.91 9.32
C GLU A 83 22.24 4.23 10.06
#